data_AF-Q9CRC7-F1
#
_entry.id   AF-Q9CRC7-F1
#
_cell.length_a   1.000
_cell.length_b   1.000
_cell.length_c   1.000
_cell.angle_alpha   90.00
_cell.angle_beta   90.00
_cell.angle_gamma   90.00
#
_symmetry.space_group_name_H-M   'P 1'
#
loop_
_entity.id
_entity.type
_entity.pdbx_description
1 polymer ?
#
loop_
_entity_poly.entity_id
_entity_poly.type
_entity_poly.pdbx_seq_one_letter_code
_entity_poly.pdbx_strand_id
1 'polypeptide(L)'
;MAIHPDPALHCLLVTLCSLKPRLFPLLPFLLWTLLSCDLRGAAQGPGEWTPWGSWSRCSSSCGRGVSVRRRQCVRLPGEELCWGDSHEYRVCQLPDCPPGTTPFRDLQCSLYNGHPVLDTQKTYQWVPFHGAPNVCDLNCLAEGHAFYHSFGRVLDGTPCTPGTQGLCVAGRCLSAGCDGILGSGTLEDRCGLCGGANDSCLFVQRVFRDAGDCPILTHHQRLRNTVERGVPLTSLAPGSQGSC
;
A
#
# COMPACT_ATOMS: atom_id res chain seq x y z
N MET A 1 4.39 10.75 -1.91
CA MET A 1 4.62 12.12 -1.40
C MET A 1 4.55 13.07 -2.58
N ALA A 2 3.44 13.78 -2.72
CA ALA A 2 3.36 14.96 -3.55
C ALA A 2 3.03 16.10 -2.60
N ILE A 3 3.99 16.98 -2.38
CA ILE A 3 3.84 18.20 -1.60
C ILE A 3 3.53 19.28 -2.63
N HIS A 4 2.30 19.80 -2.71
CA HIS A 4 1.97 21.00 -3.50
C HIS A 4 0.58 21.56 -3.14
N PRO A 5 0.33 22.87 -3.36
CA PRO A 5 0.30 23.85 -2.28
C PRO A 5 -1.12 24.38 -1.95
N ASP A 6 -1.18 25.08 -0.82
CA ASP A 6 -2.36 25.75 -0.25
C ASP A 6 -3.15 26.59 -1.29
N PRO A 7 -4.49 26.41 -1.40
CA PRO A 7 -5.34 27.08 -2.39
C PRO A 7 -5.40 28.61 -2.25
N ALA A 8 -4.93 29.20 -1.15
CA ALA A 8 -4.93 30.65 -0.94
C ALA A 8 -4.01 31.41 -1.94
N LEU A 9 -2.96 30.77 -2.47
CA LEU A 9 -1.96 31.45 -3.29
C LEU A 9 -2.34 31.60 -4.78
N HIS A 10 -3.25 30.77 -5.28
CA HIS A 10 -3.69 30.81 -6.69
C HIS A 10 -4.64 31.98 -7.01
N CYS A 11 -5.32 32.53 -6.01
CA CYS A 11 -6.21 33.69 -6.20
C CYS A 11 -5.46 35.02 -6.35
N LEU A 12 -4.21 35.12 -5.88
CA LEU A 12 -3.43 36.36 -5.91
C LEU A 12 -2.73 36.62 -7.25
N LEU A 13 -2.49 35.59 -8.07
CA LEU A 13 -1.69 35.72 -9.29
C LEU A 13 -2.50 36.09 -10.54
N VAL A 14 -3.81 35.81 -10.57
CA VAL A 14 -4.65 36.07 -11.77
C VAL A 14 -5.11 37.54 -11.87
N THR A 15 -5.05 38.30 -10.78
CA THR A 15 -5.54 39.69 -10.71
C THR A 15 -4.53 40.76 -11.13
N LEU A 16 -3.27 40.40 -11.42
CA LEU A 16 -2.20 41.39 -11.67
C LEU A 16 -1.89 41.67 -13.14
N CYS A 17 -2.50 40.97 -14.10
CA CYS A 17 -2.11 41.09 -15.51
C CYS A 17 -3.21 41.66 -16.42
N SER A 18 -3.72 42.86 -16.09
CA SER A 18 -4.10 43.91 -17.05
C SER A 18 -4.92 44.97 -16.34
N LEU A 19 -4.32 46.12 -16.00
CA LEU A 19 -4.89 47.44 -16.32
C LEU A 19 -3.93 48.57 -15.87
N LYS A 20 -3.56 49.44 -16.82
CA LYS A 20 -2.90 50.73 -16.57
C LYS A 20 -3.84 51.68 -15.80
N PRO A 21 -3.29 52.66 -15.06
CA PRO A 21 -4.04 53.43 -14.08
C PRO A 21 -4.78 54.58 -14.77
N ARG A 22 -6.12 54.62 -14.68
CA ARG A 22 -6.87 55.87 -14.81
C ARG A 22 -7.93 55.97 -13.73
N LEU A 23 -7.79 57.07 -13.01
CA LEU A 23 -8.52 57.57 -11.86
C LEU A 23 -10.02 57.76 -12.18
N PHE A 24 -10.88 56.81 -11.81
CA PHE A 24 -12.36 56.95 -11.80
C PHE A 24 -12.94 56.10 -10.65
N PRO A 25 -14.11 56.46 -10.08
CA PRO A 25 -14.40 56.42 -8.66
C PRO A 25 -14.53 54.99 -8.12
N LEU A 26 -14.07 54.78 -6.90
CA LEU A 26 -13.94 53.47 -6.23
C LEU A 26 -15.29 52.83 -5.80
N LEU A 27 -16.44 53.49 -6.00
CA LEU A 27 -17.75 52.98 -5.52
C LEU A 27 -18.50 52.03 -6.48
N PRO A 28 -18.52 52.19 -7.82
CA PRO A 28 -19.22 51.24 -8.69
C PRO A 28 -18.42 49.96 -8.93
N PHE A 29 -17.09 49.99 -8.75
CA PHE A 29 -16.22 48.83 -8.92
C PHE A 29 -16.33 47.84 -7.76
N LEU A 30 -16.48 48.32 -6.52
CA LEU A 30 -16.75 47.46 -5.35
C LEU A 30 -18.10 46.76 -5.46
N LEU A 31 -19.13 47.47 -5.95
CA LEU A 31 -20.45 46.88 -6.19
C LEU A 31 -20.43 45.87 -7.35
N TRP A 32 -19.63 46.11 -8.40
CA TRP A 32 -19.43 45.15 -9.50
C TRP A 32 -18.63 43.91 -9.06
N THR A 33 -17.61 44.06 -8.20
CA THR A 33 -16.86 42.91 -7.65
C THR A 33 -17.70 42.05 -6.71
N LEU A 34 -18.58 42.66 -5.91
CA LEU A 34 -19.52 41.92 -5.06
C LEU A 34 -20.59 41.22 -5.91
N LEU A 35 -21.10 41.86 -6.97
CA LEU A 35 -22.11 41.27 -7.86
C LEU A 35 -21.55 40.21 -8.83
N SER A 36 -20.23 40.17 -9.05
CA SER A 36 -19.57 39.11 -9.84
C SER A 36 -19.12 37.91 -8.99
N CYS A 37 -19.15 38.04 -7.66
CA CYS A 37 -18.77 36.94 -6.75
C CYS A 37 -19.93 35.95 -6.50
N ASP A 38 -21.16 36.30 -6.89
CA ASP A 38 -22.35 35.45 -6.75
C ASP A 38 -22.68 34.58 -7.98
N LEU A 39 -21.89 34.66 -9.07
CA LEU A 39 -22.10 33.87 -10.29
C LEU A 39 -20.95 32.93 -10.67
N ARG A 40 -20.08 32.61 -9.71
CA ARG A 40 -19.30 31.36 -9.75
C ARG A 40 -19.88 30.48 -8.67
N GLY A 41 -20.71 29.52 -9.10
CA GLY A 41 -21.40 28.58 -8.23
C GLY A 41 -20.49 28.15 -7.10
N ALA A 42 -20.99 28.25 -5.88
CA ALA A 42 -20.31 27.78 -4.68
C ALA A 42 -19.58 26.48 -5.02
N ALA A 43 -18.28 26.43 -4.78
CA ALA A 43 -17.57 25.16 -4.75
C ALA A 43 -18.23 24.36 -3.63
N GLN A 44 -19.24 23.57 -3.99
CA GLN A 44 -19.89 22.64 -3.08
C GLN A 44 -18.80 21.62 -2.72
N GLY A 45 -18.61 21.36 -1.43
CA GLY A 45 -17.48 20.59 -0.91
C GLY A 45 -17.34 19.19 -1.53
N PRO A 46 -16.30 18.42 -1.16
CA PRO A 46 -16.16 17.06 -1.66
C PRO A 46 -17.40 16.23 -1.33
N GLY A 47 -17.83 15.41 -2.30
CA GLY A 47 -18.92 14.47 -2.10
C GLY A 47 -18.69 13.57 -0.89
N GLU A 48 -19.76 12.93 -0.43
CA GLU A 48 -19.74 12.09 0.76
C GLU A 48 -19.59 10.61 0.38
N TRP A 49 -18.72 9.90 1.11
CA TRP A 49 -18.62 8.45 0.97
C TRP A 49 -19.79 7.75 1.67
N THR A 50 -20.40 6.78 0.99
CA THR A 50 -21.25 5.82 1.70
C THR A 50 -20.43 5.05 2.74
N PRO A 51 -21.09 4.47 3.77
CA PRO A 51 -20.44 3.45 4.58
C PRO A 51 -19.83 2.35 3.72
N TRP A 52 -18.75 1.75 4.21
CA TRP A 52 -18.16 0.58 3.58
C TRP A 52 -19.17 -0.57 3.55
N GLY A 53 -19.29 -1.20 2.38
CA GLY A 53 -20.02 -2.46 2.24
C GLY A 53 -19.35 -3.60 2.99
N SER A 54 -20.01 -4.76 2.97
CA SER A 54 -19.44 -6.00 3.50
C SER A 54 -18.25 -6.47 2.66
N TRP A 55 -17.36 -7.22 3.30
CA TRP A 55 -16.26 -7.89 2.61
C TRP A 55 -16.79 -9.00 1.71
N SER A 56 -16.23 -9.10 0.50
CA SER A 56 -16.47 -10.21 -0.40
C SER A 56 -15.97 -11.53 0.18
N ARG A 57 -16.45 -12.64 -0.40
CA ARG A 57 -15.77 -13.93 -0.23
C ARG A 57 -14.30 -13.81 -0.66
N CYS A 58 -13.46 -14.63 -0.04
CA CYS A 58 -12.05 -14.71 -0.39
C CYS A 58 -11.88 -15.16 -1.85
N SER A 59 -10.88 -14.59 -2.54
CA SER A 59 -10.55 -14.96 -3.91
C SER A 59 -9.99 -16.38 -4.04
N SER A 60 -9.45 -16.93 -2.96
CA SER A 60 -8.98 -18.32 -2.90
C SER A 60 -9.95 -19.24 -2.17
N SER A 61 -9.94 -20.52 -2.53
CA SER A 61 -10.68 -21.59 -1.84
C SER A 61 -9.90 -22.25 -0.70
N CYS A 62 -8.58 -22.05 -0.66
CA CYS A 62 -7.68 -22.53 0.39
C CYS A 62 -6.49 -21.58 0.55
N GLY A 63 -5.78 -21.67 1.67
CA GLY A 63 -4.62 -20.85 1.98
C GLY A 63 -4.95 -19.36 1.97
N ARG A 64 -4.04 -18.56 1.41
CA ARG A 64 -4.13 -17.10 1.43
C ARG A 64 -4.80 -16.56 0.17
N GLY A 65 -5.67 -15.57 0.32
CA GLY A 65 -6.28 -14.84 -0.80
C GLY A 65 -6.64 -13.41 -0.43
N VAL A 66 -7.49 -12.80 -1.24
CA VAL A 66 -7.93 -11.40 -1.08
C VAL A 66 -9.44 -11.31 -0.94
N SER A 67 -9.89 -10.49 0.00
CA SER A 67 -11.28 -10.02 0.09
C SER A 67 -11.32 -8.54 -0.25
N VAL A 68 -12.37 -8.11 -0.94
CA VAL A 68 -12.60 -6.71 -1.31
C VAL A 68 -13.88 -6.20 -0.68
N ARG A 69 -13.88 -4.95 -0.21
CA ARG A 69 -15.10 -4.20 0.12
C ARG A 69 -15.14 -2.92 -0.68
N ARG A 70 -16.34 -2.37 -0.87
CA ARG A 70 -16.59 -1.23 -1.73
C ARG A 70 -17.42 -0.18 -1.01
N ARG A 71 -17.23 1.07 -1.39
CA ARG A 71 -18.08 2.21 -1.03
C ARG A 71 -18.32 3.07 -2.27
N GLN A 72 -19.36 3.87 -2.25
CA GLN A 72 -19.73 4.74 -3.35
C GLN A 72 -19.60 6.20 -2.94
N CYS A 73 -19.20 7.05 -3.88
CA CYS A 73 -19.17 8.48 -3.67
C CYS A 73 -20.53 9.07 -4.09
N VAL A 74 -21.27 9.61 -3.12
CA VAL A 74 -22.52 10.33 -3.36
C VAL A 74 -22.18 11.80 -3.48
N ARG A 75 -22.60 12.43 -4.59
CA ARG A 75 -22.36 13.85 -4.84
C ARG A 75 -23.52 14.48 -5.60
N LEU A 76 -23.79 15.75 -5.31
CA LEU A 76 -24.70 16.59 -6.06
C LEU A 76 -24.03 17.15 -7.35
N PRO A 77 -24.82 17.60 -8.32
CA PRO A 77 -24.29 18.33 -9.48
C PRO A 77 -23.55 19.60 -9.02
N GLY A 78 -22.25 19.66 -9.28
CA GLY A 78 -21.39 20.78 -8.89
C GLY A 78 -20.49 20.50 -7.68
N GLU A 79 -20.68 19.37 -6.99
CA GLU A 79 -19.76 18.90 -5.94
C GLU A 79 -18.55 18.16 -6.52
N GLU A 80 -17.42 18.27 -5.81
CA GLU A 80 -16.19 17.56 -6.14
C GLU A 80 -16.33 16.04 -5.90
N LEU A 81 -15.49 15.24 -6.58
CA LEU A 81 -15.42 13.81 -6.31
C LEU A 81 -14.85 13.57 -4.91
N CYS A 82 -15.31 12.54 -4.23
CA CYS A 82 -14.80 12.13 -2.93
C CYS A 82 -13.31 11.77 -3.00
N TRP A 83 -12.57 12.12 -1.96
CA TRP A 83 -11.13 11.87 -1.88
C TRP A 83 -10.87 10.48 -1.28
N GLY A 84 -9.90 9.76 -1.85
CA GLY A 84 -9.52 8.40 -1.43
C GLY A 84 -10.14 7.29 -2.28
N ASP A 85 -9.88 6.04 -1.90
CA ASP A 85 -10.24 4.88 -2.73
C ASP A 85 -11.69 4.44 -2.51
N SER A 86 -12.33 4.00 -3.60
CA SER A 86 -13.68 3.38 -3.58
C SER A 86 -13.65 1.90 -3.22
N HIS A 87 -12.46 1.29 -3.23
CA HIS A 87 -12.22 -0.12 -2.97
C HIS A 87 -11.17 -0.25 -1.87
N GLU A 88 -11.37 -1.20 -0.98
CA GLU A 88 -10.37 -1.59 -0.01
C GLU A 88 -10.21 -3.11 -0.04
N TYR A 89 -8.97 -3.56 0.13
CA TYR A 89 -8.60 -4.96 -0.01
C TYR A 89 -7.95 -5.42 1.29
N ARG A 90 -8.26 -6.64 1.72
CA ARG A 90 -7.62 -7.28 2.87
C ARG A 90 -7.18 -8.68 2.53
N VAL A 91 -6.22 -9.16 3.29
CA VAL A 91 -5.87 -10.59 3.26
C VAL A 91 -6.97 -11.40 3.94
N CYS A 92 -7.38 -12.48 3.30
CA CYS A 92 -8.18 -13.53 3.91
C CYS A 92 -7.34 -14.81 4.00
N GLN A 93 -7.45 -15.50 5.12
CA GLN A 93 -6.74 -16.75 5.39
C GLN A 93 -7.75 -17.87 5.57
N LEU A 94 -7.65 -18.88 4.73
CA LEU A 94 -8.40 -20.14 4.77
C LEU A 94 -7.46 -21.26 5.24
N PRO A 95 -8.02 -22.46 5.55
CA PRO A 95 -7.21 -23.64 5.79
C PRO A 95 -6.23 -23.88 4.65
N ASP A 96 -5.04 -24.38 4.97
CA ASP A 96 -3.98 -24.59 3.99
C ASP A 96 -4.43 -25.48 2.84
N CYS A 97 -3.88 -25.19 1.65
CA CYS A 97 -4.19 -25.98 0.47
C CYS A 97 -3.67 -27.42 0.63
N PRO A 98 -4.40 -28.43 0.13
CA PRO A 98 -3.94 -29.80 0.13
C PRO A 98 -2.54 -29.95 -0.50
N PRO A 99 -1.72 -30.90 -0.03
CA PRO A 99 -0.41 -31.16 -0.63
C PRO A 99 -0.57 -31.52 -2.11
N GLY A 100 0.33 -31.01 -2.94
CA GLY A 100 0.29 -31.21 -4.39
C GLY A 100 -0.69 -30.28 -5.14
N THR A 101 -1.32 -29.33 -4.45
CA THR A 101 -2.13 -28.29 -5.13
C THR A 101 -1.24 -27.42 -6.00
N THR A 102 -1.59 -27.29 -7.28
CA THR A 102 -0.93 -26.39 -8.22
C THR A 102 -1.07 -24.94 -7.75
N PRO A 103 0.02 -24.16 -7.64
CA PRO A 103 -0.09 -22.77 -7.25
C PRO A 103 -0.91 -21.97 -8.26
N PHE A 104 -1.58 -20.92 -7.78
CA PHE A 104 -2.58 -20.23 -8.58
C PHE A 104 -2.03 -19.58 -9.85
N ARG A 105 -0.76 -19.15 -9.82
CA ARG A 105 -0.08 -18.56 -10.99
C ARG A 105 0.28 -19.60 -12.04
N ASP A 106 0.74 -20.77 -11.60
CA ASP A 106 1.03 -21.93 -12.47
C ASP A 106 -0.24 -22.39 -13.17
N LEU A 107 -1.36 -22.48 -12.44
CA LEU A 107 -2.65 -22.77 -13.02
C LEU A 107 -3.02 -21.75 -14.11
N GLN A 108 -2.88 -20.46 -13.82
CA GLN A 108 -3.19 -19.39 -14.79
C GLN A 108 -2.34 -19.47 -16.07
N CYS A 109 -1.03 -19.77 -15.98
CA CYS A 109 -0.22 -20.00 -17.17
C CYS A 109 -0.65 -21.26 -17.93
N SER A 110 -0.95 -22.35 -17.20
CA SER A 110 -1.32 -23.63 -17.81
C SER A 110 -2.62 -23.58 -18.63
N LEU A 111 -3.50 -22.62 -18.35
CA LEU A 111 -4.71 -22.36 -19.16
C LEU A 111 -4.40 -22.00 -20.62
N TYR A 112 -3.17 -21.57 -20.93
CA TYR A 112 -2.73 -21.24 -22.28
C TYR A 112 -1.93 -22.36 -22.95
N ASN A 113 -1.73 -23.50 -22.27
CA ASN A 113 -1.01 -24.63 -22.85
C ASN A 113 -1.77 -25.21 -24.03
N GLY A 114 -1.06 -25.51 -25.12
CA GLY A 114 -1.69 -26.08 -26.32
C GLY A 114 -2.52 -25.09 -27.15
N HIS A 115 -2.62 -23.83 -26.73
CA HIS A 115 -3.25 -22.77 -27.52
C HIS A 115 -2.21 -22.06 -28.40
N PRO A 116 -2.54 -21.76 -29.67
CA PRO A 116 -1.63 -21.01 -30.54
C PRO A 116 -1.50 -19.57 -30.08
N VAL A 117 -0.27 -19.03 -30.10
CA VAL A 117 0.05 -17.66 -29.63
C VAL A 117 0.90 -16.93 -30.69
N LEU A 118 0.86 -15.60 -30.67
CA LEU A 118 1.64 -14.71 -31.56
C LEU A 118 1.27 -14.80 -33.04
N ASP A 119 0.02 -15.16 -33.36
CA ASP A 119 -0.45 -15.40 -34.74
C ASP A 119 0.38 -16.47 -35.49
N THR A 120 1.21 -17.20 -34.75
CA THR A 120 1.90 -18.39 -35.22
C THR A 120 1.06 -19.57 -34.79
N GLN A 121 0.78 -20.51 -35.68
CA GLN A 121 0.02 -21.73 -35.37
C GLN A 121 0.80 -22.69 -34.44
N LYS A 122 1.81 -22.18 -33.72
CA LYS A 122 2.68 -22.88 -32.78
C LYS A 122 2.10 -22.80 -31.38
N THR A 123 2.20 -23.90 -30.67
CA THR A 123 1.73 -24.04 -29.29
C THR A 123 2.92 -24.29 -28.37
N TYR A 124 2.78 -23.91 -27.11
CA TYR A 124 3.84 -24.02 -26.11
C TYR A 124 3.28 -24.55 -24.79
N GLN A 125 4.18 -25.02 -23.93
CA GLN A 125 3.91 -25.22 -22.51
C GLN A 125 4.43 -24.00 -21.75
N TRP A 126 3.61 -23.48 -20.84
CA TRP A 126 3.83 -22.20 -20.19
C TRP A 126 4.05 -22.38 -18.70
N VAL A 127 5.13 -21.80 -18.18
CA VAL A 127 5.44 -21.75 -16.75
C VAL A 127 5.54 -20.31 -16.26
N PRO A 128 5.24 -20.02 -14.98
CA PRO A 128 5.31 -18.65 -14.48
C PRO A 128 6.70 -18.01 -14.63
N PHE A 129 6.73 -16.78 -15.13
CA PHE A 129 7.93 -15.96 -15.20
C PHE A 129 7.78 -14.73 -14.28
N HIS A 130 8.73 -14.57 -13.36
CA HIS A 130 8.75 -13.48 -12.39
C HIS A 130 9.78 -12.38 -12.70
N GLY A 131 10.56 -12.51 -13.78
CA GLY A 131 11.61 -11.55 -14.16
C GLY A 131 11.12 -10.36 -15.00
N ALA A 132 9.83 -10.26 -15.29
CA ALA A 132 9.28 -9.16 -16.08
C ALA A 132 9.09 -7.88 -15.24
N PRO A 133 9.06 -6.68 -15.85
CA PRO A 133 8.97 -5.41 -15.13
C PRO A 133 7.77 -5.31 -14.18
N ASN A 134 6.60 -5.83 -14.59
CA ASN A 134 5.42 -5.92 -13.75
C ASN A 134 5.16 -7.38 -13.36
N VAL A 135 5.47 -7.71 -12.10
CA VAL A 135 5.26 -9.06 -11.56
C VAL A 135 3.79 -9.46 -11.51
N CYS A 136 2.84 -8.52 -11.51
CA CYS A 136 1.41 -8.81 -11.45
C CYS A 136 0.73 -8.90 -12.82
N ASP A 137 1.51 -8.83 -13.89
CA ASP A 137 1.08 -9.33 -15.18
C ASP A 137 1.37 -10.84 -15.25
N LEU A 138 0.49 -11.57 -15.96
CA LEU A 138 0.59 -13.00 -16.21
C LEU A 138 1.66 -13.26 -17.27
N ASN A 139 2.90 -13.06 -16.87
CA ASN A 139 4.08 -13.36 -17.67
C ASN A 139 4.38 -14.85 -17.53
N CYS A 140 4.36 -15.55 -18.66
CA CYS A 140 4.65 -16.98 -18.72
C CYS A 140 5.79 -17.24 -19.70
N LEU A 141 6.80 -17.98 -19.26
CA LEU A 141 7.93 -18.44 -20.06
C LEU A 141 7.50 -19.67 -20.86
N ALA A 142 7.83 -19.71 -22.15
CA ALA A 142 7.66 -20.91 -22.96
C ALA A 142 8.74 -21.94 -22.57
N GLU A 143 8.32 -23.08 -22.04
CA GLU A 143 9.23 -24.12 -21.57
C GLU A 143 10.15 -24.61 -22.72
N GLY A 144 11.45 -24.71 -22.43
CA GLY A 144 12.47 -25.04 -23.43
C GLY A 144 12.83 -23.90 -24.40
N HIS A 145 12.28 -22.69 -24.22
CA HIS A 145 12.50 -21.54 -25.10
C HIS A 145 12.95 -20.30 -24.32
N ALA A 146 13.60 -19.36 -25.01
CA ALA A 146 14.19 -18.16 -24.41
C ALA A 146 13.27 -16.91 -24.52
N PHE A 147 11.95 -17.10 -24.50
CA PHE A 147 11.00 -16.00 -24.55
C PHE A 147 9.82 -16.23 -23.60
N TYR A 148 9.27 -15.14 -23.09
CA TYR A 148 8.04 -15.15 -22.31
C TYR A 148 6.97 -14.33 -23.05
N HIS A 149 5.70 -14.64 -22.77
CA HIS A 149 4.55 -13.89 -23.25
C HIS A 149 3.73 -13.39 -22.07
N SER A 150 3.13 -12.20 -22.18
CA SER A 150 2.20 -11.67 -21.18
C SER A 150 0.76 -11.88 -21.62
N PHE A 151 -0.02 -12.59 -20.81
CA PHE A 151 -1.43 -12.88 -21.06
C PHE A 151 -2.39 -11.90 -20.34
N GLY A 152 -1.89 -10.73 -19.95
CA GLY A 152 -2.67 -9.71 -19.23
C GLY A 152 -2.32 -9.70 -17.74
N ARG A 153 -3.31 -9.46 -16.88
CA ARG A 153 -3.14 -9.36 -15.42
C ARG A 153 -3.43 -10.71 -14.75
N VAL A 154 -2.68 -11.03 -13.70
CA VAL A 154 -3.04 -12.17 -12.85
C VAL A 154 -4.32 -11.87 -12.07
N LEU A 155 -5.02 -12.92 -11.66
CA LEU A 155 -6.20 -12.81 -10.82
C LEU A 155 -5.85 -12.25 -9.43
N ASP A 156 -6.73 -11.43 -8.87
CA ASP A 156 -6.52 -10.80 -7.57
C ASP A 156 -6.33 -11.85 -6.46
N GLY A 157 -5.27 -11.69 -5.67
CA GLY A 157 -4.84 -12.64 -4.65
C GLY A 157 -3.84 -13.69 -5.14
N THR A 158 -3.41 -13.64 -6.39
CA THR A 158 -2.22 -14.39 -6.83
C THR A 158 -0.97 -13.84 -6.11
N PRO A 159 -0.13 -14.70 -5.50
CA PRO A 159 1.14 -14.25 -4.93
C PRO A 159 2.05 -13.58 -5.98
N CYS A 160 2.69 -12.46 -5.60
CA CYS A 160 3.54 -11.73 -6.55
C CYS A 160 4.80 -12.52 -6.92
N THR A 161 5.49 -13.02 -5.89
CA THR A 161 6.74 -13.78 -6.00
C THR A 161 6.68 -14.94 -5.00
N PRO A 162 7.18 -16.14 -5.37
CA PRO A 162 7.24 -17.28 -4.45
C PRO A 162 7.95 -16.89 -3.14
N GLY A 163 7.38 -17.32 -2.01
CA GLY A 163 7.96 -17.09 -0.67
C GLY A 163 7.72 -15.69 -0.07
N THR A 164 7.17 -14.74 -0.84
CA THR A 164 6.83 -13.41 -0.31
C THR A 164 5.41 -13.36 0.24
N GLN A 165 5.11 -12.36 1.08
CA GLN A 165 3.75 -12.13 1.60
C GLN A 165 2.88 -11.25 0.68
N GLY A 166 3.46 -10.71 -0.40
CA GLY A 166 2.77 -9.81 -1.32
C GLY A 166 1.77 -10.54 -2.22
N LEU A 167 0.62 -9.90 -2.45
CA LEU A 167 -0.45 -10.37 -3.31
C LEU A 167 -0.70 -9.36 -4.43
N CYS A 168 -0.95 -9.86 -5.64
CA CYS A 168 -1.34 -9.05 -6.77
C CYS A 168 -2.80 -8.62 -6.63
N VAL A 169 -3.04 -7.31 -6.71
CA VAL A 169 -4.38 -6.71 -6.69
C VAL A 169 -4.41 -5.58 -7.70
N ALA A 170 -5.40 -5.59 -8.60
CA ALA A 170 -5.56 -4.58 -9.65
C ALA A 170 -4.29 -4.33 -10.50
N GLY A 171 -3.47 -5.37 -10.69
CA GLY A 171 -2.21 -5.29 -11.46
C GLY A 171 -1.01 -4.73 -10.70
N ARG A 172 -1.10 -4.56 -9.37
CA ARG A 172 0.00 -4.10 -8.51
C ARG A 172 0.31 -5.13 -7.43
N CYS A 173 1.58 -5.26 -7.06
CA CYS A 173 1.96 -6.09 -5.93
C CYS A 173 1.79 -5.30 -4.63
N LEU A 174 0.85 -5.71 -3.78
CA LEU A 174 0.56 -5.07 -2.51
C LEU A 174 0.91 -6.01 -1.36
N SER A 175 1.48 -5.46 -0.29
CA SER A 175 1.68 -6.16 0.98
C SER A 175 0.66 -5.68 2.00
N ALA A 176 0.30 -6.57 2.92
CA ALA A 176 -0.59 -6.21 4.02
C ALA A 176 0.16 -5.38 5.04
N GLY A 177 -0.44 -4.29 5.50
CA GLY A 177 0.00 -3.65 6.74
C GLY A 177 -0.30 -4.54 7.95
N CYS A 178 0.17 -4.12 9.12
CA CYS A 178 -0.15 -4.78 10.39
C CYS A 178 -1.66 -4.76 10.72
N ASP A 179 -2.42 -3.90 10.04
CA ASP A 179 -3.88 -3.79 10.11
C ASP A 179 -4.59 -4.82 9.21
N GLY A 180 -3.85 -5.64 8.46
CA GLY A 180 -4.37 -6.64 7.54
C GLY A 180 -4.91 -6.07 6.22
N ILE A 181 -4.80 -4.76 6.00
CA ILE A 181 -5.24 -4.08 4.79
C ILE A 181 -4.09 -4.05 3.77
N LEU A 182 -4.39 -4.44 2.53
CA LEU A 182 -3.41 -4.48 1.45
C LEU A 182 -3.15 -3.07 0.93
N GLY A 183 -1.88 -2.66 0.96
CA GLY A 183 -1.47 -1.33 0.49
C GLY A 183 -1.74 -0.19 1.49
N SER A 184 -2.12 -0.49 2.74
CA SER A 184 -2.27 0.54 3.78
C SER A 184 -0.94 1.21 4.13
N GLY A 185 0.16 0.45 4.03
CA GLY A 185 1.49 0.90 4.45
C GLY A 185 1.63 1.06 5.97
N THR A 186 0.63 0.62 6.74
CA THR A 186 0.64 0.67 8.20
C THR A 186 1.65 -0.32 8.74
N LEU A 187 2.61 0.16 9.53
CA LEU A 187 3.66 -0.64 10.14
C LEU A 187 3.43 -0.77 11.66
N GLU A 188 3.97 -1.84 12.23
CA GLU A 188 4.08 -1.95 13.68
C GLU A 188 5.10 -0.92 14.18
N ASP A 189 4.80 -0.35 15.34
CA ASP A 189 5.78 0.42 16.10
C ASP A 189 6.81 -0.52 16.73
N ARG A 190 7.83 0.04 17.40
CA ARG A 190 8.89 -0.78 18.03
C ARG A 190 8.40 -1.57 19.24
N CYS A 191 7.18 -1.30 19.70
CA CYS A 191 6.49 -2.02 20.75
C CYS A 191 5.65 -3.19 20.20
N GLY A 192 5.55 -3.33 18.87
CA GLY A 192 4.71 -4.33 18.21
C GLY A 192 3.24 -3.92 18.11
N LEU A 193 2.89 -2.66 18.38
CA LEU A 193 1.53 -2.14 18.18
C LEU A 193 1.38 -1.58 16.76
N CYS A 194 0.33 -2.01 16.07
CA CYS A 194 0.04 -1.53 14.73
C CYS A 194 -0.35 -0.04 14.74
N GLY A 195 0.37 0.80 13.99
CA GLY A 195 0.15 2.24 13.98
C GLY A 195 0.44 2.92 15.33
N GLY A 196 1.22 2.27 16.20
CA GLY A 196 1.52 2.76 17.55
C GLY A 196 2.50 3.94 17.56
N ALA A 197 2.54 4.64 18.70
CA ALA A 197 3.36 5.84 18.91
C ALA A 197 4.71 5.55 19.60
N ASN A 198 5.09 4.28 19.79
CA ASN A 198 6.28 3.84 20.55
C ASN A 198 6.26 4.19 22.05
N ASP A 199 5.08 4.35 22.65
CA ASP A 199 4.89 4.74 24.06
C ASP A 199 4.34 3.62 24.94
N SER A 200 3.96 2.49 24.36
CA SER A 200 3.38 1.32 25.06
C SER A 200 4.43 0.35 25.62
N CYS A 201 5.71 0.60 25.37
CA CYS A 201 6.82 -0.25 25.78
C CYS A 201 8.03 0.56 26.23
N LEU A 202 8.90 -0.05 27.06
CA LEU A 202 10.19 0.53 27.41
C LEU A 202 11.29 0.03 26.48
N PHE A 203 12.15 0.96 26.06
CA PHE A 203 13.34 0.64 25.28
C PHE A 203 14.50 0.33 26.21
N VAL A 204 14.79 -0.96 26.38
CA VAL A 204 15.93 -1.40 27.18
C VAL A 204 17.14 -1.59 26.26
N GLN A 205 18.15 -0.73 26.37
CA GLN A 205 19.46 -1.01 25.79
C GLN A 205 20.26 -1.83 26.81
N ARG A 206 20.60 -3.09 26.49
CA ARG A 206 21.58 -3.83 27.29
C ARG A 206 22.97 -3.58 26.73
N VAL A 207 23.86 -3.06 27.58
CA VAL A 207 25.29 -3.03 27.31
C VAL A 207 25.88 -4.28 27.92
N PHE A 208 26.27 -5.25 27.09
CA PHE A 208 27.08 -6.37 27.58
C PHE A 208 28.47 -5.83 27.90
N ARG A 209 28.85 -5.85 29.19
CA ARG A 209 30.27 -5.81 29.57
C ARG A 209 30.73 -7.25 29.55
N ASP A 210 31.64 -7.58 28.64
CA ASP A 210 32.32 -8.87 28.67
C ASP A 210 32.94 -9.04 30.06
N ALA A 211 32.49 -10.06 30.80
CA ALA A 211 33.19 -10.51 31.98
C ALA A 211 34.50 -11.11 31.48
N GLY A 212 35.55 -10.28 31.49
CA GLY A 212 36.91 -10.73 31.28
C GLY A 212 37.27 -11.74 32.34
N ASP A 213 37.31 -13.01 31.95
CA ASP A 213 38.41 -13.92 32.26
C ASP A 213 38.39 -15.10 31.29
N CYS A 214 39.02 -14.89 30.13
CA CYS A 214 39.77 -15.94 29.45
C CYS A 214 41.03 -15.30 28.88
N PRO A 215 42.23 -15.75 29.27
CA PRO A 215 43.45 -15.04 28.95
C PRO A 215 43.81 -15.25 27.48
N ILE A 216 44.44 -14.21 26.93
CA ILE A 216 45.15 -14.15 25.65
C ILE A 216 44.22 -14.07 24.42
N LEU A 217 44.02 -12.86 23.89
CA LEU A 217 44.32 -12.52 22.48
C LEU A 217 44.03 -11.05 22.16
N THR A 218 44.96 -10.45 21.45
CA THR A 218 44.89 -9.13 20.81
C THR A 218 43.76 -9.08 19.79
N HIS A 219 42.63 -8.44 20.13
CA HIS A 219 41.83 -7.72 19.15
C HIS A 219 40.87 -6.75 19.83
N HIS A 220 40.81 -5.51 19.34
CA HIS A 220 39.84 -4.50 19.74
C HIS A 220 38.41 -5.09 19.80
N GLN A 221 37.84 -5.19 21.00
CA GLN A 221 36.44 -5.56 21.19
C GLN A 221 35.54 -4.39 20.76
N ARG A 222 34.65 -4.68 19.81
CA ARG A 222 33.64 -3.76 19.30
C ARG A 222 32.39 -3.91 20.17
N LEU A 223 32.03 -2.86 20.93
CA LEU A 223 30.75 -2.78 21.64
C LEU A 223 29.61 -3.01 20.62
N ARG A 224 28.87 -4.12 20.75
CA ARG A 224 27.61 -4.33 20.01
C ARG A 224 26.46 -3.90 20.90
N ASN A 225 25.88 -2.75 20.59
CA ASN A 225 24.57 -2.37 21.11
C ASN A 225 23.50 -2.99 20.20
N THR A 226 22.77 -4.00 20.68
CA THR A 226 21.55 -4.48 20.00
C THR A 226 20.33 -3.93 20.73
N VAL A 227 19.58 -3.05 20.08
CA VAL A 227 18.21 -2.69 20.48
C VAL A 227 17.32 -3.23 19.37
N GLU A 228 16.65 -4.34 19.61
CA GLU A 228 15.89 -5.00 18.54
C GLU A 228 14.37 -4.85 18.73
N ARG A 229 13.83 -4.84 19.96
CA ARG A 229 12.38 -4.64 20.24
C ARG A 229 12.16 -4.03 21.63
N GLY A 230 11.09 -3.25 21.78
CA GLY A 230 10.68 -2.69 23.07
C GLY A 230 10.02 -3.74 23.97
N VAL A 231 10.18 -3.59 25.29
CA VAL A 231 9.59 -4.48 26.29
C VAL A 231 8.21 -3.94 26.69
N PRO A 232 7.10 -4.67 26.43
CA PRO A 232 5.76 -4.19 26.74
C PRO A 232 5.63 -3.80 28.21
N LEU A 233 5.00 -2.66 28.50
CA LEU A 233 4.82 -2.19 29.88
C LEU A 233 4.06 -3.20 30.75
N THR A 234 3.17 -4.00 30.16
CA THR A 234 2.42 -5.07 30.82
C THR A 234 3.28 -6.26 31.26
N SER A 235 4.49 -6.40 30.72
CA SER A 235 5.41 -7.50 31.06
C SER A 235 6.39 -7.15 32.19
N LEU A 236 6.38 -5.90 32.65
CA LEU A 236 7.22 -5.44 33.76
C LEU A 236 6.55 -5.80 35.08
N ALA A 237 6.97 -6.91 35.68
CA ALA A 237 6.59 -7.24 37.05
C ALA A 237 7.11 -6.14 38.02
N PRO A 238 6.34 -5.74 39.03
CA PRO A 238 6.83 -4.83 40.06
C PRO A 238 7.90 -5.54 40.90
N GLY A 239 9.16 -5.18 40.67
CA GLY A 239 10.28 -5.39 41.59
C GLY A 239 10.62 -6.85 41.92
N SER A 240 11.48 -7.47 41.11
CA SER A 240 12.48 -8.39 41.67
C SER A 240 13.82 -7.64 41.75
N GLN A 241 14.23 -7.32 42.97
CA GLN A 241 15.62 -6.96 43.24
C GLN A 241 16.45 -8.21 42.92
N GLY A 242 17.04 -8.26 41.72
CA GLY A 242 18.13 -9.17 41.44
C GLY A 242 19.33 -8.73 42.27
N SER A 243 19.57 -9.44 43.37
CA SER A 243 20.82 -9.30 44.12
C SER A 243 21.99 -9.73 43.23
N CYS A 244 23.05 -8.94 43.26
CA CYS A 244 24.34 -9.28 42.67
C CYS A 244 24.95 -10.52 43.35
#